data_AF-A0A4Y2ND68-F1
#
_entry.id   AF-A0A4Y2ND68-F1
#
_cell.length_a   1.000
_cell.length_b   1.000
_cell.length_c   1.000
_cell.angle_alpha   90.00
_cell.angle_beta   90.00
_cell.angle_gamma   90.00
#
_symmetry.space_group_name_H-M   'P 1'
#
loop_
_entity.id
_entity.type
_entity.pdbx_description
1 polymer ?
#
loop_
_entity_poly.entity_id
_entity_poly.type
_entity_poly.pdbx_seq_one_letter_code
_entity_poly.pdbx_strand_id
1 'polypeptide(L)' 'MPKRKRGVTWDDACRREAIRKRERRVVETEEERSRRLSTMAQRGLDRRAKETEEPSNSRLSTMAQRGLDRRAKETEEP' A
#
# COMPACT_ATOMS: atom_id res chain seq x y z
N MET A 1 31.69 5.23 -7.94
CA MET A 1 30.25 5.09 -8.24
C MET A 1 29.55 6.42 -7.95
N PRO A 2 28.95 7.10 -8.94
CA PRO A 2 28.25 8.36 -8.69
C PRO A 2 26.92 8.07 -7.97
N LYS A 3 26.77 8.59 -6.74
CA LYS A 3 25.52 8.51 -5.98
C LYS A 3 24.47 9.35 -6.72
N ARG A 4 23.42 8.72 -7.27
CA ARG A 4 22.28 9.43 -7.87
C ARG A 4 21.64 10.30 -6.78
N LYS A 5 21.82 11.62 -6.86
CA LYS A 5 21.12 12.58 -6.00
C LYS A 5 19.65 12.54 -6.43
N ARG A 6 18.77 11.98 -5.59
CA ARG A 6 17.32 12.20 -5.73
C ARG A 6 17.09 13.70 -5.59
N GLY A 7 16.61 14.33 -6.66
CA GLY A 7 16.41 15.78 -6.71
C GLY A 7 15.03 16.15 -6.17
N VAL A 8 14.93 17.33 -5.55
CA VAL A 8 13.70 17.93 -5.01
C VAL A 8 12.55 17.94 -6.02
N THR A 9 12.87 18.06 -7.31
CA THR A 9 11.89 18.04 -8.41
C THR A 9 11.12 16.73 -8.54
N TRP A 10 11.76 15.59 -8.24
CA TRP A 10 11.10 14.28 -8.24
C TRP A 10 10.16 14.15 -7.04
N ASP A 11 10.58 14.63 -5.88
CA ASP A 11 9.77 14.58 -4.66
C ASP A 11 8.53 15.48 -4.79
N ASP A 12 8.66 16.65 -5.42
CA ASP A 12 7.53 17.53 -5.74
C ASP A 12 6.58 16.92 -6.77
N ALA A 13 7.09 16.27 -7.80
CA ALA A 13 6.26 15.56 -8.79
C ALA A 13 5.49 14.40 -8.15
N CYS A 14 6.16 13.59 -7.32
CA CYS A 14 5.51 12.52 -6.56
C CYS A 14 4.42 13.06 -5.62
N ARG A 15 4.68 14.18 -4.94
CA ARG A 15 3.70 14.84 -4.07
C ARG A 15 2.48 15.31 -4.86
N ARG A 16 2.68 15.98 -6.00
CA ARG A 16 1.59 16.45 -6.88
C ARG A 16 0.75 15.27 -7.40
N GLU A 17 1.39 14.18 -7.80
CA GLU A 17 0.68 13.00 -8.28
C GLU A 17 -0.14 12.32 -7.16
N ALA A 18 0.38 12.27 -5.94
CA ALA A 18 -0.35 11.75 -4.78
C ALA A 18 -1.61 12.58 -4.46
N ILE A 19 -1.50 13.92 -4.52
CA ILE A 19 -2.63 14.84 -4.33
C ILE A 19 -3.69 14.60 -5.41
N ARG A 20 -3.30 14.61 -6.69
CA ARG A 20 -4.23 14.36 -7.82
C ARG A 20 -4.90 12.98 -7.73
N LYS A 21 -4.16 11.95 -7.30
CA LYS A 21 -4.73 10.61 -7.05
C LYS A 21 -5.79 10.68 -5.94
N ARG A 22 -5.52 11.40 -4.85
CA ARG A 22 -6.44 11.55 -3.71
C ARG A 22 -7.71 12.30 -4.11
N GLU A 23 -7.58 13.44 -4.79
CA GLU A 23 -8.72 14.24 -5.27
C GLU A 23 -9.67 13.40 -6.13
N ARG A 24 -9.12 12.61 -7.06
CA ARG A 24 -9.93 11.66 -7.85
C ARG A 24 -10.71 10.68 -6.98
N ARG A 25 -10.15 10.20 -5.85
CA ARG A 25 -10.87 9.28 -4.95
C ARG A 25 -11.97 9.95 -4.14
N VAL A 26 -11.87 11.26 -3.92
CA VAL A 26 -12.84 12.02 -3.11
C VAL A 26 -14.12 12.28 -3.91
N VAL A 27 -14.00 12.50 -5.22
CA VAL A 27 -15.14 12.77 -6.12
C VAL A 27 -15.72 11.52 -6.79
N GLU A 28 -15.12 10.35 -6.57
CA GLU A 28 -15.61 9.08 -7.11
C GLU A 28 -17.00 8.74 -6.58
N THR A 29 -17.85 8.24 -7.47
CA THR A 29 -19.14 7.64 -7.10
C THR A 29 -18.91 6.30 -6.38
N GLU A 30 -19.94 5.82 -5.67
CA GLU A 30 -19.86 4.53 -4.96
C GLU A 30 -19.66 3.35 -5.91
N GLU A 31 -20.24 3.40 -7.11
CA GLU A 31 -20.05 2.39 -8.15
C GLU A 31 -18.62 2.37 -8.71
N GLU A 32 -18.04 3.55 -8.97
CA GLU A 32 -16.65 3.66 -9.41
C GLU A 32 -15.67 3.22 -8.32
N ARG A 33 -15.94 3.60 -7.07
CA ARG A 33 -15.18 3.16 -5.91
C ARG A 33 -15.21 1.65 -5.80
N SER A 34 -16.39 1.04 -5.91
CA SER A 34 -16.60 -0.41 -5.83
C SER A 34 -15.87 -1.15 -6.95
N ARG A 35 -15.99 -0.69 -8.21
CA ARG A 35 -15.25 -1.25 -9.35
C ARG A 35 -13.74 -1.17 -9.13
N ARG A 36 -13.21 -0.02 -8.71
CA ARG A 36 -11.77 0.15 -8.45
C ARG A 36 -11.27 -0.78 -7.34
N LEU A 37 -12.00 -0.86 -6.21
CA LEU A 37 -11.64 -1.74 -5.10
C LEU A 37 -11.65 -3.20 -5.54
N SER A 38 -12.66 -3.62 -6.31
CA SER A 38 -12.76 -4.97 -6.87
C SER A 38 -11.56 -5.31 -7.75
N THR A 39 -11.18 -4.42 -8.68
CA THR A 39 -9.99 -4.62 -9.52
C THR A 39 -8.70 -4.73 -8.69
N MET A 40 -8.56 -3.94 -7.63
CA MET A 40 -7.39 -4.03 -6.75
C MET A 40 -7.36 -5.33 -5.95
N ALA A 41 -8.52 -5.79 -5.47
CA ALA A 41 -8.66 -7.06 -4.76
C ALA A 41 -8.27 -8.23 -5.66
N GLN A 42 -8.80 -8.27 -6.89
CA GLN A 42 -8.46 -9.28 -7.89
C GLN A 42 -6.97 -9.30 -8.18
N ARG A 43 -6.36 -8.14 -8.47
CA ARG A 43 -4.90 -8.04 -8.68
C ARG A 43 -4.08 -8.52 -7.48
N GLY A 44 -4.59 -8.37 -6.25
CA GLY A 44 -3.95 -8.87 -5.04
C GLY A 44 -4.08 -10.38 -4.87
N LEU A 45 -5.20 -10.96 -5.30
CA LEU A 45 -5.38 -12.41 -5.37
C LEU A 45 -4.48 -13.03 -6.45
N ASP A 46 -4.41 -12.44 -7.64
CA ASP A 46 -3.56 -12.92 -8.73
C ASP A 46 -2.08 -12.92 -8.35
N ARG A 47 -1.63 -11.92 -7.58
CA ARG A 47 -0.26 -11.91 -7.03
C ARG A 47 -0.05 -13.03 -6.05
N ARG A 48 -0.98 -13.24 -5.11
CA ARG A 48 -0.90 -14.31 -4.11
C ARG A 48 -0.95 -15.70 -4.73
N ALA A 49 -1.75 -15.90 -5.78
CA ALA A 49 -1.82 -17.16 -6.51
C ALA A 49 -0.50 -17.50 -7.23
N LYS A 50 0.33 -16.49 -7.52
CA LYS A 50 1.65 -16.63 -8.15
C LYS A 50 2.81 -16.64 -7.14
N GLU A 51 2.54 -16.48 -5.84
CA GLU A 51 3.57 -16.54 -4.80
C GLU A 51 4.01 -18.01 -4.58
N THR A 52 5.32 -18.23 -4.49
CA THR A 52 5.92 -19.50 -4.04
C THR A 52 5.94 -19.57 -2.50
N GLU A 53 6.35 -20.70 -1.90
CA GLU A 53 6.29 -20.89 -0.44
C GLU A 53 7.14 -19.88 0.36
N GLU A 54 8.35 -19.55 -0.10
CA GLU A 54 9.22 -18.57 0.56
C GLU A 54 8.64 -17.13 0.65
N PRO A 55 8.16 -16.50 -0.45
CA PRO A 55 7.54 -15.18 -0.37
C PRO A 55 6.22 -15.19 0.42
N SER A 56 5.50 -16.33 0.44
CA SER A 56 4.31 -16.48 1.28
C SER A 56 4.65 -16.42 2.77
N ASN A 57 5.68 -17.16 3.21
CA ASN A 57 6.12 -17.19 4.61
C ASN A 57 6.64 -15.82 5.08
N SER A 58 7.41 -15.11 4.24
CA SER A 58 7.87 -13.75 4.54
C SER A 58 6.70 -12.76 4.70
N ARG A 59 5.70 -12.83 3.81
CA ARG A 59 4.49 -12.00 3.89
C ARG A 59 3.69 -12.30 5.17
N LEU A 60 3.48 -13.57 5.49
CA LEU A 60 2.75 -13.99 6.70
C LEU A 60 3.46 -13.55 7.98
N SER A 61 4.79 -13.71 8.05
CA SER A 61 5.59 -13.22 9.17
C SER A 61 5.47 -11.70 9.36
N THR A 62 5.53 -10.94 8.25
CA THR A 62 5.31 -9.47 8.28
C THR A 62 3.91 -9.11 8.78
N MET A 63 2.88 -9.88 8.40
CA MET A 63 1.51 -9.67 8.88
C MET A 63 1.36 -9.98 10.37
N ALA A 64 1.98 -11.06 10.84
CA ALA A 64 1.99 -11.44 12.25
C ALA A 64 2.67 -10.35 13.11
N GLN A 65 3.86 -9.90 12.72
CA GLN A 65 4.57 -8.83 13.42
C GLN A 65 3.74 -7.55 13.49
N ARG A 66 3.14 -7.11 12.37
CA ARG A 66 2.26 -5.94 12.38
C ARG A 66 1.03 -6.10 13.27
N GLY A 67 0.52 -7.32 13.42
CA GLY A 67 -0.58 -7.62 14.33
C GLY A 67 -0.17 -7.48 15.79
N LEU A 68 1.04 -7.95 16.13
CA LEU A 68 1.62 -7.77 17.47
C LEU A 68 1.88 -6.29 17.77
N ASP A 69 2.48 -5.54 16.84
CA ASP A 69 2.77 -4.12 17.02
C ASP A 69 1.50 -3.28 17.25
N ARG A 70 0.38 -3.63 16.60
CA ARG A 70 -0.91 -2.95 16.84
C ARG A 70 -1.43 -3.23 18.24
N ARG A 71 -1.41 -4.48 18.67
CA ARG A 71 -1.85 -4.88 20.02
C ARG A 71 -1.00 -4.23 21.10
N ALA A 72 0.32 -4.16 20.89
CA ALA A 72 1.23 -3.50 21.82
C ALA A 72 0.93 -2.00 21.95
N LYS A 73 0.65 -1.31 20.84
CA LYS A 73 0.26 0.11 20.84
C LYS A 73 -1.10 0.35 21.50
N GLU A 74 -2.06 -0.53 21.28
CA GLU A 74 -3.37 -0.49 21.98
C GLU A 74 -3.21 -0.66 23.50
N THR A 75 -2.18 -1.37 23.97
CA THR A 75 -1.87 -1.51 25.40
C THR A 75 -0.95 -0.43 25.98
N GLU A 76 -0.35 0.42 25.12
CA GLU A 76 0.49 1.56 25.53
C GLU A 76 -0.29 2.88 25.57
N GLU A 77 -1.51 2.95 25.03
CA GLU A 77 -2.41 4.09 25.23
C GLU A 77 -3.10 3.99 26.61
N PRO A 78 -2.91 4.96 27.53
CA PRO A 78 -3.60 5.00 28.83
C PRO A 78 -5.07 5.41 28.74
#